data_AF-A0A2E9V9S4-F1
#
_entry.id   AF-A0A2E9V9S4-F1
#
_cell.length_a   1.000
_cell.length_b   1.000
_cell.length_c   1.000
_cell.angle_alpha   90.00
_cell.angle_beta   90.00
_cell.angle_gamma   90.00
#
_symmetry.space_group_name_H-M   'P 1'
#
loop_
_entity.id
_entity.type
_entity.pdbx_description
1 polymer ?
#
loop_
_entity_poly.entity_id
_entity_poly.type
_entity_poly.pdbx_seq_one_letter_code
_entity_poly.pdbx_strand_id
1 'polypeptide(L)'
;MAGMSSNRSRKVVWWRRTKLTLGLMAAGVAMVAWWISPSPGTPANSVVSPTDAPVTSAGFPPMQTSSRDLTSQRGPVMRLPSSNLPPLPRLQFPPPRPMEVIRAVYTFAANHPEVLSYVPCYCGCENFGHGDNHDCFVADRNAEGKVAWEAHGMG
;
A
#
# COMPACT_ATOMS: atom_id res chain seq x y z
N MET A 1 -46.63 -24.28 53.00
CA MET A 1 -45.87 -23.16 52.40
C MET A 1 -44.52 -23.09 53.09
N ALA A 2 -43.42 -23.30 52.36
CA ALA A 2 -42.07 -22.73 52.60
C ALA A 2 -41.08 -23.38 51.62
N GLY A 3 -40.50 -22.57 50.74
CA GLY A 3 -39.52 -23.00 49.75
C GLY A 3 -38.08 -22.86 50.27
N MET A 4 -37.30 -23.91 50.07
CA MET A 4 -35.83 -23.88 50.14
C MET A 4 -35.26 -24.77 49.03
N SER A 5 -35.19 -24.27 47.78
CA SER A 5 -34.46 -24.95 46.69
C SER A 5 -34.12 -24.01 45.54
N SER A 6 -33.23 -23.03 45.75
CA SER A 6 -32.72 -22.20 44.65
C SER A 6 -31.26 -21.76 44.77
N ASN A 7 -30.64 -21.87 45.96
CA ASN A 7 -29.33 -21.28 46.21
C ASN A 7 -28.14 -22.21 45.89
N ARG A 8 -28.34 -23.53 45.79
CA ARG A 8 -27.25 -24.49 45.54
C ARG A 8 -26.84 -24.55 44.06
N SER A 9 -27.77 -24.35 43.13
CA SER A 9 -27.52 -24.45 41.68
C SER A 9 -26.78 -23.25 41.09
N ARG A 10 -26.93 -22.05 41.68
CA ARG A 10 -26.25 -20.83 41.21
C ARG A 10 -24.74 -20.83 41.47
N LYS A 11 -24.28 -21.46 42.56
CA LYS A 11 -22.85 -21.52 42.92
C LYS A 11 -22.05 -22.45 41.99
N VAL A 12 -22.66 -23.55 41.55
CA VAL A 12 -22.04 -24.54 40.65
C VAL A 12 -21.87 -23.98 39.23
N VAL A 13 -22.84 -23.20 38.75
CA VAL A 13 -22.77 -22.53 37.44
C VAL A 13 -21.70 -21.44 37.43
N TRP A 14 -21.56 -20.68 38.53
CA TRP A 14 -20.51 -19.67 38.66
C TRP A 14 -19.10 -20.30 38.62
N TRP A 15 -18.88 -21.41 39.35
CA TRP A 15 -17.59 -22.12 39.34
C TRP A 15 -17.19 -22.70 37.97
N ARG A 16 -18.14 -23.14 37.14
CA ARG A 16 -17.85 -23.67 35.79
C ARG A 16 -17.47 -22.58 34.79
N ARG A 17 -17.97 -21.35 34.95
CA ARG A 17 -17.68 -20.22 34.05
C ARG A 17 -16.30 -19.59 34.32
N THR A 18 -15.83 -19.57 35.56
CA THR A 18 -14.51 -19.01 35.92
C THR A 18 -13.35 -19.94 35.52
N LYS A 19 -13.54 -21.26 35.52
CA LYS A 19 -12.50 -22.20 35.06
C LYS A 19 -12.34 -22.25 33.53
N LEU A 20 -13.41 -21.97 32.77
CA LEU A 20 -13.36 -21.97 31.31
C LEU A 20 -12.58 -20.77 30.75
N THR A 21 -12.68 -19.61 31.40
CA THR A 21 -12.00 -18.37 30.98
C THR A 21 -10.50 -18.40 31.29
N LEU A 22 -10.09 -19.00 32.41
CA LEU A 22 -8.67 -19.18 32.74
C LEU A 22 -7.98 -20.20 31.81
N GLY A 23 -8.69 -21.25 31.38
CA GLY A 23 -8.17 -22.25 30.43
C GLY A 23 -7.95 -21.70 29.01
N LEU A 24 -8.82 -20.78 28.57
CA LEU A 24 -8.72 -20.15 27.24
C LEU A 24 -7.54 -19.17 27.13
N MET A 25 -7.21 -18.47 28.22
CA MET A 25 -6.03 -17.58 28.27
C MET A 25 -4.70 -18.36 28.26
N ALA A 26 -4.62 -19.49 28.96
CA ALA A 26 -3.43 -20.34 28.93
C ALA A 26 -3.16 -20.95 27.53
N ALA A 27 -4.22 -21.32 26.80
CA ALA A 27 -4.11 -21.83 25.44
C ALA A 27 -3.67 -20.74 24.43
N GLY A 28 -4.13 -19.49 24.60
CA GLY A 28 -3.73 -18.37 23.74
C GLY A 28 -2.24 -18.01 23.87
N VAL A 29 -1.69 -18.04 25.09
CA VAL A 29 -0.26 -17.74 25.33
C VAL A 29 0.65 -18.82 24.72
N ALA A 30 0.24 -20.09 24.76
CA ALA A 30 1.00 -21.18 24.14
C ALA A 30 1.02 -21.09 22.60
N MET A 31 -0.08 -20.64 21.97
CA MET A 31 -0.12 -20.44 20.51
C MET A 31 0.78 -19.29 20.03
N VAL A 32 0.86 -18.18 20.78
CA VAL A 32 1.76 -17.07 20.43
C VAL A 32 3.24 -17.45 20.61
N ALA A 33 3.58 -18.23 21.64
CA ALA A 33 4.94 -18.72 21.86
C ALA A 33 5.43 -19.66 20.74
N TRP A 34 4.53 -20.45 20.15
CA TRP A 34 4.84 -21.29 18.99
C TRP A 34 5.06 -20.50 17.69
N TRP A 35 4.44 -19.32 17.53
CA TRP A 35 4.65 -18.45 16.37
C TRP A 35 5.90 -17.57 16.45
N ILE A 36 6.48 -17.36 17.64
CA ILE A 36 7.69 -16.54 17.84
C ILE A 36 8.95 -17.41 17.93
N SER A 37 8.82 -18.75 17.91
CA SER A 37 9.99 -19.64 17.95
C SER A 37 10.83 -19.49 16.66
N PRO A 38 12.09 -19.04 16.74
CA PRO A 38 12.95 -18.93 15.57
C PRO A 38 13.27 -20.33 15.03
N SER A 39 13.14 -20.52 13.72
CA SER A 39 13.52 -21.76 13.06
C SER A 39 15.02 -22.04 13.26
N PRO A 40 15.44 -23.31 13.42
CA PRO A 40 16.86 -23.65 13.46
C PRO A 40 17.51 -23.24 12.15
N GLY A 41 18.51 -22.35 12.24
CA GLY A 41 19.28 -21.88 11.10
C GLY A 41 19.95 -23.04 10.38
N THR A 42 19.74 -23.11 9.07
CA THR A 42 20.49 -23.99 8.17
C THR A 42 21.97 -23.58 8.25
N PRO A 43 22.93 -24.50 8.44
CA PRO A 43 24.34 -24.14 8.35
C PRO A 43 24.63 -23.63 6.94
N ALA A 44 25.13 -22.39 6.86
CA ALA A 44 25.60 -21.79 5.63
C ALA A 44 26.80 -22.59 5.12
N ASN A 45 26.56 -23.47 4.16
CA ASN A 45 27.64 -24.01 3.34
C ASN A 45 28.11 -22.87 2.43
N SER A 46 29.29 -22.34 2.75
CA SER A 46 30.02 -21.38 1.92
C SER A 46 30.33 -22.00 0.56
N VAL A 47 29.46 -21.79 -0.41
CA VAL A 47 29.82 -21.95 -1.81
C VAL A 47 30.71 -20.77 -2.16
N VAL A 48 32.02 -21.02 -2.08
CA VAL A 48 33.04 -20.17 -2.69
C VAL A 48 32.70 -20.09 -4.18
N SER A 49 32.24 -18.92 -4.62
CA SER A 49 32.13 -18.62 -6.04
C SER A 49 33.55 -18.59 -6.63
N PRO A 50 33.82 -19.27 -7.76
CA PRO A 50 35.11 -19.17 -8.40
C PRO A 50 35.29 -17.74 -8.94
N THR A 51 36.29 -17.07 -8.38
CA THR A 51 37.18 -16.10 -9.02
C THR A 51 36.52 -15.01 -9.87
N ASP A 52 36.50 -13.81 -9.30
CA ASP A 52 36.41 -12.54 -10.01
C ASP A 52 37.35 -12.52 -11.23
N ALA A 53 36.81 -12.78 -12.42
CA ALA A 53 37.34 -12.16 -13.61
C ALA A 53 36.96 -10.67 -13.54
N PRO A 54 37.86 -9.73 -13.85
CA PRO A 54 37.47 -8.34 -13.95
C PRO A 54 36.43 -8.22 -15.06
N VAL A 55 35.17 -7.97 -14.68
CA VAL A 55 34.19 -7.40 -15.59
C VAL A 55 34.80 -6.13 -16.10
N THR A 56 35.32 -6.20 -17.32
CA THR A 56 35.79 -5.04 -18.05
C THR A 56 34.56 -4.15 -18.12
N SER A 57 34.62 -3.00 -17.43
CA SER A 57 33.66 -1.93 -17.60
C SER A 57 33.71 -1.51 -19.07
N ALA A 58 33.00 -2.22 -19.93
CA ALA A 58 32.48 -1.66 -21.15
C ALA A 58 31.59 -0.52 -20.65
N GLY A 59 32.16 0.68 -20.62
CA GLY A 59 31.50 1.86 -20.09
C GLY A 59 30.09 1.92 -20.63
N PHE A 60 29.12 2.23 -19.77
CA PHE A 60 27.80 2.60 -20.22
C PHE A 60 27.98 3.54 -21.40
N PRO A 61 27.43 3.22 -22.59
CA PRO A 61 27.56 4.12 -23.73
C PRO A 61 27.10 5.50 -23.25
N PRO A 62 27.83 6.58 -23.57
CA PRO A 62 27.42 7.91 -23.15
C PRO A 62 25.96 8.06 -23.56
N MET A 63 25.11 8.33 -22.58
CA MET A 63 23.69 8.62 -22.77
C MET A 63 23.64 9.65 -23.89
N GLN A 64 23.25 9.22 -25.10
CA GLN A 64 23.24 10.12 -26.24
C GLN A 64 22.20 11.18 -25.88
N THR A 65 22.69 12.38 -25.55
CA THR A 65 21.91 13.60 -25.37
C THR A 65 21.42 14.08 -26.73
N SER A 66 20.79 13.18 -27.48
CA SER A 66 19.86 13.58 -28.51
C SER A 66 18.65 14.10 -27.75
N SER A 67 18.66 15.39 -27.43
CA SER A 67 17.47 16.18 -27.16
C SER A 67 16.58 16.17 -28.41
N ARG A 68 16.09 14.99 -28.79
CA ARG A 68 14.94 14.88 -29.67
C ARG A 68 13.82 15.51 -28.89
N ASP A 69 13.27 16.56 -29.46
CA ASP A 69 12.09 17.26 -29.00
C ASP A 69 11.05 16.26 -28.46
N LEU A 70 11.09 16.02 -27.14
CA LEU A 70 10.22 15.08 -26.42
C LEU A 70 8.75 15.52 -26.49
N THR A 71 8.50 16.72 -27.00
CA THR A 71 7.17 17.26 -27.27
C THR A 71 6.64 16.76 -28.60
N SER A 72 7.49 16.61 -29.61
CA SER A 72 7.13 16.19 -30.98
C SER A 72 6.70 14.72 -31.09
N GLN A 73 7.19 13.85 -30.19
CA GLN A 73 6.86 12.40 -30.20
C GLN A 73 5.66 12.00 -29.35
N ARG A 74 5.08 12.92 -28.56
CA ARG A 74 3.89 12.58 -27.76
C ARG A 74 2.65 12.73 -28.63
N GLY A 75 1.97 11.61 -28.86
CA GLY A 75 0.64 11.60 -29.46
C GLY A 75 -0.36 12.46 -28.67
N PRO A 76 -1.55 12.73 -29.23
CA PRO A 76 -2.54 13.57 -28.59
C PRO A 76 -2.88 13.07 -27.19
N VAL A 77 -2.90 13.98 -26.21
CA VAL A 77 -3.36 13.68 -24.86
C VAL A 77 -4.87 13.39 -24.94
N MET A 78 -5.26 12.17 -24.59
CA MET A 78 -6.66 11.78 -24.57
C MET A 78 -7.42 12.63 -23.54
N ARG A 79 -8.55 13.21 -23.94
CA ARG A 79 -9.46 13.91 -23.01
C ARG A 79 -10.46 12.90 -22.46
N LEU A 80 -10.30 12.55 -21.19
CA LEU A 80 -11.25 11.71 -20.47
C LEU A 80 -12.39 12.57 -19.88
N PRO A 81 -13.60 12.03 -19.71
CA PRO A 81 -14.71 12.73 -19.08
C PRO A 81 -14.43 13.01 -17.59
N SER A 82 -14.70 14.24 -17.15
CA SER A 82 -14.46 14.71 -15.76
C SER A 82 -15.69 15.37 -15.12
N SER A 83 -16.90 15.14 -15.64
CA SER A 83 -18.13 15.89 -15.24
C SER A 83 -18.49 15.80 -13.75
N ASN A 84 -18.05 14.75 -13.06
CA ASN A 84 -18.32 14.52 -11.63
C ASN A 84 -17.06 14.64 -10.76
N LEU A 85 -15.94 15.08 -11.32
CA LEU A 85 -14.68 15.20 -10.61
C LEU A 85 -14.48 16.65 -10.12
N PRO A 86 -14.00 16.86 -8.88
CA PRO A 86 -13.70 18.21 -8.41
C PRO A 86 -12.57 18.84 -9.22
N PRO A 87 -12.49 20.17 -9.30
CA PRO A 87 -11.36 20.83 -9.95
C PRO A 87 -10.05 20.45 -9.26
N LEU A 88 -8.99 20.29 -10.04
CA LEU A 88 -7.64 20.06 -9.49
C LEU A 88 -7.20 21.27 -8.65
N PRO A 89 -6.39 21.05 -7.59
CA PRO A 89 -5.85 22.14 -6.79
C PRO A 89 -5.02 23.10 -7.65
N ARG A 90 -4.98 24.37 -7.24
CA ARG A 90 -4.13 25.36 -7.92
C ARG A 90 -2.68 25.17 -7.49
N LEU A 91 -1.82 24.96 -8.48
CA LEU A 91 -0.38 24.88 -8.27
C LEU A 91 0.19 26.27 -8.02
N GLN A 92 1.07 26.37 -7.01
CA GLN A 92 1.79 27.60 -6.69
C GLN A 92 2.92 27.88 -7.68
N PHE A 93 3.46 26.82 -8.29
CA PHE A 93 4.55 26.87 -9.26
C PHE A 93 4.15 26.18 -10.58
N PRO A 94 4.76 26.55 -11.72
CA PRO A 94 4.54 25.84 -12.97
C PRO A 94 4.94 24.36 -12.83
N PRO A 95 4.05 23.42 -13.17
CA PRO A 95 4.38 22.01 -13.08
C PRO A 95 5.42 21.60 -14.14
N PRO A 96 6.14 20.49 -13.93
CA PRO A 96 7.09 19.94 -14.89
C PRO A 96 6.43 19.38 -16.17
N ARG A 97 5.09 19.26 -16.19
CA ARG A 97 4.32 18.71 -17.31
C ARG A 97 3.18 19.67 -17.70
N PRO A 98 2.79 19.73 -18.99
CA PRO A 98 1.64 20.54 -19.41
C PRO A 98 0.37 20.19 -18.62
N MET A 99 -0.43 21.20 -18.27
CA MET A 99 -1.65 21.01 -17.46
C MET A 99 -2.68 20.07 -18.10
N GLU A 100 -2.70 19.96 -19.43
CA GLU A 100 -3.54 18.99 -20.14
C GLU A 100 -3.14 17.54 -19.85
N VAL A 101 -1.85 17.25 -19.75
CA VAL A 101 -1.33 15.93 -19.37
C VAL A 101 -1.69 15.64 -17.92
N ILE A 102 -1.49 16.60 -17.01
CA ILE A 102 -1.80 16.44 -15.59
C ILE A 102 -3.29 16.15 -15.42
N ARG A 103 -4.17 16.94 -16.05
CA ARG A 103 -5.62 16.72 -15.98
C ARG A 103 -6.02 15.36 -16.53
N ALA A 104 -5.42 14.90 -17.61
CA ALA A 104 -5.71 13.59 -18.19
C ALA A 104 -5.31 12.45 -17.24
N VAL A 105 -4.12 12.51 -16.64
CA VAL A 105 -3.64 11.49 -15.69
C VAL A 105 -4.49 11.46 -14.42
N TYR A 106 -4.79 12.62 -13.83
CA TYR A 106 -5.67 12.69 -12.65
C TYR A 106 -7.09 12.19 -12.94
N THR A 107 -7.63 12.51 -14.12
CA THR A 107 -8.95 11.99 -14.54
C THR A 107 -8.90 10.48 -14.73
N PHE A 108 -7.83 9.95 -15.32
CA PHE A 108 -7.62 8.51 -15.44
C PHE A 108 -7.54 7.84 -14.08
N ALA A 109 -6.72 8.36 -13.16
CA ALA A 109 -6.56 7.81 -11.82
C ALA A 109 -7.89 7.76 -11.05
N ALA A 110 -8.69 8.83 -11.13
CA ALA A 110 -10.01 8.85 -10.49
C ALA A 110 -11.01 7.87 -11.11
N ASN A 111 -10.97 7.68 -12.43
CA ASN A 111 -11.93 6.84 -13.14
C ASN A 111 -11.52 5.36 -13.19
N HIS A 112 -10.24 5.05 -12.99
CA HIS A 112 -9.66 3.70 -13.11
C HIS A 112 -8.81 3.29 -11.90
N PRO A 113 -9.34 3.35 -10.67
CA PRO A 113 -8.63 2.85 -9.48
C PRO A 113 -8.26 1.37 -9.64
N GLU A 114 -9.12 0.58 -10.32
CA GLU A 114 -8.87 -0.83 -10.61
C GLU A 114 -7.65 -1.07 -11.49
N VAL A 115 -7.10 -0.05 -12.15
CA VAL A 115 -5.86 -0.18 -12.91
C VAL A 115 -4.68 0.22 -12.03
N LEU A 116 -4.75 1.41 -11.43
CA LEU A 116 -3.62 1.99 -10.72
C LEU A 116 -3.34 1.30 -9.38
N SER A 117 -4.33 0.69 -8.74
CA SER A 117 -4.12 -0.07 -7.51
C SER A 117 -3.39 -1.41 -7.71
N TYR A 118 -3.28 -1.90 -8.95
CA TYR A 118 -2.36 -3.02 -9.26
C TYR A 118 -0.97 -2.55 -9.66
N VAL A 119 -0.76 -1.26 -9.86
CA VAL A 119 0.53 -0.70 -10.24
C VAL A 119 1.25 -0.27 -8.96
N PRO A 120 2.37 -0.91 -8.60
CA PRO A 120 3.15 -0.50 -7.43
C PRO A 120 3.72 0.92 -7.62
N CYS A 121 3.78 1.67 -6.52
CA CYS A 121 4.50 2.94 -6.48
C CYS A 121 5.97 2.69 -6.13
N TYR A 122 6.88 3.35 -6.84
CA TYR A 122 8.33 3.25 -6.62
C TYR A 122 8.97 4.59 -6.27
N CYS A 123 8.15 5.56 -5.83
CA CYS A 123 8.62 6.87 -5.43
C CYS A 123 9.31 6.88 -4.06
N GLY A 124 9.20 5.80 -3.26
CA GLY A 124 9.75 5.73 -1.91
C GLY A 124 8.96 6.56 -0.89
N CYS A 125 7.65 6.75 -1.13
CA CYS A 125 6.77 7.58 -0.31
C CYS A 125 5.79 6.77 0.56
N GLU A 126 6.07 5.48 0.78
CA GLU A 126 5.19 4.55 1.48
C GLU A 126 4.92 4.99 2.92
N ASN A 127 5.95 5.53 3.58
CA ASN A 127 5.84 6.08 4.93
C ASN A 127 4.99 7.36 5.03
N PHE A 128 4.59 7.95 3.91
CA PHE A 128 3.69 9.10 3.85
C PHE A 128 2.23 8.71 3.57
N GLY A 129 1.94 7.40 3.51
CA GLY A 129 0.57 6.88 3.37
C GLY A 129 0.18 6.43 1.96
N HIS A 130 1.13 6.34 1.02
CA HIS A 130 0.87 5.81 -0.33
C HIS A 130 1.23 4.33 -0.41
N GLY A 131 0.26 3.46 -0.72
CA GLY A 131 0.47 2.03 -0.91
C GLY A 131 0.71 1.61 -2.36
N ASP A 132 0.07 2.32 -3.31
CA ASP A 132 0.14 2.00 -4.73
C ASP A 132 0.11 3.27 -5.61
N ASN A 133 0.07 3.11 -6.94
CA ASN A 133 0.12 4.25 -7.85
C ASN A 133 -1.16 5.09 -7.86
N HIS A 134 -2.31 4.56 -7.44
CA HIS A 134 -3.54 5.34 -7.31
C HIS A 134 -3.38 6.42 -6.23
N ASP A 135 -2.71 6.09 -5.14
CA ASP A 135 -2.51 6.99 -4.00
C ASP A 135 -1.65 8.21 -4.35
N CYS A 136 -0.88 8.18 -5.43
CA CYS A 136 -0.16 9.36 -5.93
C CYS A 136 -1.10 10.50 -6.37
N PHE A 137 -2.35 10.20 -6.70
CA PHE A 137 -3.29 11.14 -7.34
C PHE A 137 -4.57 11.37 -6.53
N VAL A 138 -5.00 10.39 -5.76
CA VAL A 138 -6.26 10.42 -5.01
C VAL A 138 -5.98 10.17 -3.54
N ALA A 139 -6.22 11.17 -2.71
CA ALA A 139 -6.00 11.08 -1.26
C ALA A 139 -7.16 10.37 -0.55
N ASP A 140 -8.40 10.58 -1.01
CA ASP A 140 -9.58 9.96 -0.41
C ASP A 140 -10.75 9.92 -1.41
N ARG A 141 -11.73 9.05 -1.14
CA ARG A 141 -13.03 9.02 -1.80
C ARG A 141 -14.12 8.80 -0.76
N ASN A 142 -15.03 9.77 -0.67
CA ASN A 142 -16.14 9.68 0.29
C ASN A 142 -17.21 8.66 -0.15
N ALA A 143 -18.22 8.44 0.70
CA ALA A 143 -19.28 7.48 0.46
C ALA A 143 -20.11 7.77 -0.81
N GLU A 144 -20.18 9.04 -1.22
CA GLU A 144 -20.86 9.48 -2.44
C GLU A 144 -19.98 9.36 -3.70
N GLY A 145 -18.74 8.87 -3.56
CA GLY A 145 -17.80 8.71 -4.67
C GLY A 145 -17.05 9.98 -5.04
N LYS A 146 -17.20 11.07 -4.28
CA LYS A 146 -16.48 12.33 -4.51
C LYS A 146 -15.03 12.19 -4.05
N VAL A 147 -14.12 12.50 -4.98
CA VAL A 147 -12.67 12.40 -4.79
C VAL A 147 -12.11 13.62 -4.03
N ALA A 148 -11.14 13.38 -3.16
CA ALA A 148 -10.18 14.37 -2.68
C ALA A 148 -8.84 14.12 -3.36
N TRP A 149 -8.23 15.18 -3.92
CA TRP A 149 -7.00 15.06 -4.69
C TRP A 149 -5.76 14.99 -3.81
N GLU A 150 -4.84 14.10 -4.16
CA GLU A 150 -3.47 14.13 -3.67
C GLU A 150 -2.63 15.06 -4.58
N ALA A 151 -1.80 15.91 -4.00
CA ALA A 151 -0.97 16.86 -4.74
C ALA A 151 0.35 16.25 -5.23
N HIS A 152 0.79 15.14 -4.64
CA HIS A 152 2.05 14.46 -4.94
C HIS A 152 2.27 14.20 -6.44
N GLY A 153 1.24 13.75 -7.15
CA GLY A 153 1.28 13.48 -8.60
C GLY A 153 1.43 14.71 -9.50
N MET A 154 1.43 15.94 -8.96
CA MET A 154 1.58 17.17 -9.74
C MET A 154 3.02 17.67 -9.88
N GLY A 155 3.97 17.15 -9.09
CA GLY A 155 5.40 17.50 -9.17
C GLY A 155 6.10 17.59 -7.82
#